data_AF-A0A9D7PMB9-F1
#
_entry.id   AF-A0A9D7PMB9-F1
#
_cell.length_a   1.000
_cell.length_b   1.000
_cell.length_c   1.000
_cell.angle_alpha   90.00
_cell.angle_beta   90.00
_cell.angle_gamma   90.00
#
_symmetry.space_group_name_H-M   'P 1'
#
loop_
_entity.id
_entity.type
_entity.pdbx_description
1 polymer ?
#
loop_
_entity_poly.entity_id
_entity_poly.type
_entity_poly.pdbx_seq_one_letter_code
_entity_poly.pdbx_strand_id
1 'polypeptide(L)'
;MKKSCTWILFITLIGYSQSLQAQDDCSQTLIQAERAYYTGRFGEVQTLLAGCLANGFDKDQKTAAYRLMTLSAIFSRNFERADTSLWLMLLNNPQYEFSPQDPPEFKKRVEKFNVHPLVEVTASLGLVQPFFKVTDVYNSRLLPATATYEGKSGVYYGIAAAYYFNKNISVRGGYEWQHYSFTIKNSDSLNTGLLTETQRRAQWQTAIGYNYILKKIQCTGLCRCRL
;
A
#
# COMPACT_ATOMS: atom_id res chain seq x y z
N MET A 1 16.75 32.92 -38.61
CA MET A 1 17.66 31.79 -38.32
C MET A 1 17.21 31.10 -37.03
N LYS A 2 17.32 29.77 -36.96
CA LYS A 2 17.03 28.86 -35.82
C LYS A 2 15.56 28.47 -35.53
N LYS A 3 15.03 27.54 -36.34
CA LYS A 3 13.92 26.63 -35.97
C LYS A 3 14.05 25.31 -36.73
N SER A 4 15.06 24.50 -36.45
CA SER A 4 15.14 23.11 -36.93
C SER A 4 16.15 22.34 -36.09
N CYS A 5 15.76 21.94 -34.87
CA CYS A 5 16.59 21.02 -34.07
C CYS A 5 15.76 20.11 -33.14
N THR A 6 14.44 20.09 -33.27
CA THR A 6 13.54 19.32 -32.39
C THR A 6 13.02 18.02 -33.02
N TRP A 7 13.38 17.71 -34.27
CA TRP A 7 12.84 16.52 -34.96
C TRP A 7 13.77 15.30 -34.96
N ILE A 8 15.03 15.46 -34.57
CA ILE A 8 16.02 14.37 -34.53
C ILE A 8 15.94 13.55 -33.22
N LEU A 9 15.34 14.11 -32.16
CA LEU A 9 15.25 13.44 -30.86
C LEU A 9 14.07 12.44 -30.75
N PHE A 10 13.12 12.47 -31.69
CA PHE A 10 11.91 11.64 -31.64
C PHE A 10 12.04 10.31 -32.40
N ILE A 11 13.04 10.18 -33.29
CA ILE A 11 13.23 8.99 -34.15
C ILE A 11 14.16 7.95 -33.52
N THR A 12 14.96 8.32 -32.52
CA THR A 12 15.88 7.39 -31.83
C THR A 12 15.25 6.55 -30.72
N LEU A 13 13.95 6.70 -30.43
CA LEU A 13 13.27 5.99 -29.35
C LEU A 13 12.52 4.71 -29.79
N ILE A 14 12.53 4.35 -31.09
CA ILE A 14 11.72 3.23 -31.63
C ILE A 14 12.56 1.95 -31.81
N GLY A 15 13.86 1.98 -31.50
CA GLY A 15 14.80 0.89 -31.77
C GLY A 15 14.91 -0.23 -30.73
N TYR A 16 14.16 -0.21 -29.62
CA TYR A 16 14.21 -1.30 -28.63
C TYR A 16 13.34 -2.48 -29.07
N SER A 17 13.88 -3.25 -30.00
CA SER A 17 13.37 -4.56 -30.38
C SER A 17 13.53 -5.49 -29.18
N GLN A 18 12.48 -5.70 -28.41
CA GLN A 18 12.49 -6.70 -27.36
C GLN A 18 12.56 -8.08 -28.02
N SER A 19 13.61 -8.84 -27.69
CA SER A 19 13.68 -10.26 -27.94
C SER A 19 12.53 -10.95 -27.20
N LEU A 20 11.51 -11.38 -27.94
CA LEU A 20 10.52 -12.34 -27.48
C LEU A 20 11.24 -13.66 -27.20
N GLN A 21 11.71 -13.83 -25.96
CA GLN A 21 12.11 -15.14 -25.44
C GLN A 21 10.84 -15.99 -25.33
N ALA A 22 10.90 -17.23 -25.83
CA ALA A 22 9.81 -18.19 -25.81
C ALA A 22 9.24 -18.39 -24.39
N GLN A 23 8.07 -17.81 -24.10
CA GLN A 23 7.36 -17.93 -22.82
C GLN A 23 6.40 -19.13 -22.74
N ASP A 24 6.36 -19.99 -23.78
CA ASP A 24 5.34 -21.03 -23.88
C ASP A 24 5.64 -22.35 -23.14
N ASP A 25 6.86 -22.60 -22.66
CA ASP A 25 7.19 -23.90 -22.04
C ASP A 25 6.84 -23.97 -20.54
N CYS A 26 7.01 -22.86 -19.81
CA CYS A 26 6.80 -22.86 -18.37
C CYS A 26 5.31 -22.87 -17.99
N SER A 27 4.45 -22.17 -18.73
CA SER A 27 3.00 -22.25 -18.53
C SER A 27 2.48 -23.68 -18.70
N GLN A 28 2.99 -24.41 -19.69
CA GLN A 28 2.68 -25.83 -19.91
C GLN A 28 3.23 -26.72 -18.78
N THR A 29 4.44 -26.43 -18.31
CA THR A 29 5.06 -27.13 -17.18
C THR A 29 4.22 -26.97 -15.89
N LEU A 30 3.64 -25.79 -15.66
CA LEU A 30 2.75 -25.56 -14.52
C LEU A 30 1.49 -26.44 -14.60
N ILE A 31 0.84 -26.50 -15.78
CA ILE A 31 -0.33 -27.35 -16.02
C ILE A 31 0.04 -28.83 -15.83
N GLN A 32 1.21 -29.25 -16.29
CA GLN A 32 1.70 -30.62 -16.10
C GLN A 32 1.94 -30.94 -14.62
N ALA A 33 2.51 -30.00 -13.87
CA ALA A 33 2.70 -30.14 -12.43
C ALA A 33 1.36 -30.25 -11.69
N GLU A 34 0.34 -29.46 -12.08
CA GLU A 34 -1.01 -29.56 -11.50
C GLU A 34 -1.60 -30.95 -11.75
N ARG A 35 -1.50 -31.49 -12.97
CA ARG A 35 -1.93 -32.87 -13.27
C ARG A 35 -1.17 -33.89 -12.42
N ALA A 36 0.14 -33.73 -12.25
CA ALA A 36 0.94 -34.63 -11.40
C ALA A 36 0.46 -34.62 -9.95
N TYR A 37 0.10 -33.44 -9.44
CA TYR A 37 -0.49 -33.30 -8.11
C TYR A 37 -1.85 -33.99 -7.99
N TYR A 38 -2.78 -33.75 -8.93
CA TYR A 38 -4.11 -34.39 -8.90
C TYR A 38 -4.07 -35.91 -9.10
N THR A 39 -3.00 -36.44 -9.70
CA THR A 39 -2.77 -37.88 -9.87
C THR A 39 -1.96 -38.50 -8.72
N GLY A 40 -1.62 -37.72 -7.68
CA GLY A 40 -0.90 -38.21 -6.49
C GLY A 40 0.61 -38.37 -6.67
N ARG A 41 1.19 -37.91 -7.79
CA ARG A 41 2.63 -37.97 -8.07
C ARG A 41 3.36 -36.76 -7.48
N PHE A 42 3.32 -36.65 -6.15
CA PHE A 42 3.82 -35.48 -5.41
C PHE A 42 5.32 -35.19 -5.60
N GLY A 43 6.14 -36.24 -5.71
CA GLY A 43 7.59 -36.11 -5.91
C GLY A 43 7.97 -35.41 -7.22
N GLU A 44 7.20 -35.64 -8.28
CA GLU A 44 7.47 -35.07 -9.61
C GLU A 44 7.15 -33.58 -9.69
N VAL A 45 6.18 -33.11 -8.91
CA VAL A 45 5.77 -31.69 -8.87
C VAL A 45 6.98 -30.79 -8.61
N GLN A 46 7.85 -31.18 -7.69
CA GLN A 46 9.02 -30.37 -7.32
C GLN A 46 10.06 -30.35 -8.44
N THR A 47 10.27 -31.49 -9.10
CA THR A 47 11.24 -31.60 -10.21
C THR A 47 10.79 -30.82 -11.43
N LEU A 48 9.48 -30.83 -11.74
CA LEU A 48 8.91 -30.10 -12.87
C LEU A 48 9.00 -28.58 -12.66
N LEU A 49 8.69 -28.11 -11.45
CA LEU A 49 8.65 -26.66 -11.18
C LEU A 49 10.03 -26.03 -10.95
N ALA A 50 11.04 -26.80 -10.57
CA ALA A 50 12.38 -26.28 -10.24
C ALA A 50 13.02 -25.49 -11.39
N GLY A 51 12.86 -25.95 -12.64
CA GLY A 51 13.42 -25.28 -13.82
C GLY A 51 12.77 -23.92 -14.11
N CYS A 52 11.45 -23.83 -13.96
CA CYS A 52 10.69 -22.62 -14.30
C CYS A 52 10.69 -21.56 -13.19
N LEU A 53 10.97 -21.94 -11.94
CA LEU A 53 11.07 -21.00 -10.82
C LEU A 53 12.22 -20.00 -10.95
N ALA A 54 13.32 -20.39 -11.60
CA ALA A 54 14.51 -19.54 -11.74
C ALA A 54 14.23 -18.31 -12.64
N ASN A 55 13.80 -18.51 -13.88
CA ASN A 55 13.65 -17.43 -14.86
C ASN A 55 12.41 -17.53 -15.77
N GLY A 56 11.50 -18.48 -15.53
CA GLY A 56 10.41 -18.79 -16.47
C GLY A 56 9.01 -18.32 -16.07
N PHE A 57 8.74 -18.22 -14.76
CA PHE A 57 7.41 -17.86 -14.27
C PHE A 57 7.24 -16.36 -13.99
N ASP A 58 6.07 -15.84 -14.37
CA ASP A 58 5.58 -14.55 -13.89
C ASP A 58 5.18 -14.63 -12.40
N LYS A 59 4.97 -13.49 -11.75
CA LYS A 59 4.67 -13.39 -10.31
C LYS A 59 3.49 -14.25 -9.89
N ASP A 60 2.41 -14.28 -10.67
CA ASP A 60 1.22 -15.07 -10.37
C ASP A 60 1.48 -16.57 -10.55
N GLN A 61 2.18 -16.94 -11.62
CA GLN A 61 2.59 -18.33 -11.87
C GLN A 61 3.56 -18.86 -10.81
N LYS A 62 4.49 -18.02 -10.33
CA LYS A 62 5.37 -18.35 -9.20
C LYS A 62 4.56 -18.60 -7.94
N THR A 63 3.55 -17.78 -7.66
CA THR A 63 2.67 -17.96 -6.52
C THR A 63 1.90 -19.29 -6.62
N ALA A 64 1.33 -19.60 -7.79
CA ALA A 64 0.64 -20.86 -8.05
C ALA A 64 1.57 -22.07 -7.92
N ALA A 65 2.79 -21.99 -8.47
CA ALA A 65 3.82 -23.01 -8.37
C ALA A 65 4.22 -23.28 -6.90
N TYR A 66 4.52 -22.23 -6.12
CA TYR A 66 4.85 -22.39 -4.70
C TYR A 66 3.68 -22.92 -3.88
N ARG A 67 2.43 -22.53 -4.20
CA ARG A 67 1.22 -23.11 -3.59
C ARG A 67 1.16 -24.61 -3.87
N LEU A 68 1.36 -25.02 -5.11
CA LEU A 68 1.34 -26.43 -5.51
C LEU A 68 2.46 -27.25 -4.84
N MET A 69 3.67 -26.70 -4.75
CA MET A 69 4.78 -27.31 -4.02
C MET A 69 4.47 -27.48 -2.54
N THR A 70 3.86 -26.46 -1.92
CA THR A 70 3.46 -26.51 -0.51
C THR A 70 2.42 -27.60 -0.28
N LEU A 71 1.37 -27.65 -1.11
CA LEU A 71 0.34 -28.68 -1.03
C LEU A 71 0.94 -30.07 -1.19
N SER A 72 1.72 -30.29 -2.25
CA SER A 72 2.43 -31.55 -2.52
C SER A 72 3.29 -32.01 -1.33
N ALA A 73 4.02 -31.08 -0.70
CA ALA A 73 4.85 -31.37 0.46
C ALA A 73 4.02 -31.71 1.71
N ILE A 74 2.87 -31.06 1.93
CA ILE A 74 1.93 -31.38 3.02
C ILE A 74 1.42 -32.82 2.86
N PHE A 75 0.94 -33.20 1.67
CA PHE A 75 0.45 -34.56 1.40
C PHE A 75 1.55 -35.61 1.51
N SER A 76 2.79 -35.26 1.17
CA SER A 76 3.97 -36.13 1.33
C SER A 76 4.49 -36.21 2.78
N ARG A 77 3.80 -35.59 3.74
CA ARG A 77 4.22 -35.46 5.16
C ARG A 77 5.60 -34.83 5.37
N ASN A 78 6.12 -34.10 4.38
CA ASN A 78 7.37 -33.37 4.48
C ASN A 78 7.11 -31.92 4.88
N PHE A 79 6.93 -31.73 6.18
CA PHE A 79 6.54 -30.44 6.76
C PHE A 79 7.63 -29.36 6.67
N GLU A 80 8.91 -29.74 6.68
CA GLU A 80 10.01 -28.79 6.55
C GLU A 80 10.03 -28.15 5.15
N ARG A 81 9.85 -28.98 4.12
CA ARG A 81 9.78 -28.52 2.74
C ARG A 81 8.51 -27.73 2.44
N ALA A 82 7.40 -28.09 3.08
CA ALA A 82 6.16 -27.32 3.02
C ALA A 82 6.35 -25.92 3.59
N ASP A 83 6.96 -25.80 4.78
CA ASP A 83 7.20 -24.51 5.44
C ASP A 83 8.14 -23.61 4.62
N THR A 84 9.17 -24.20 4.01
CA THR A 84 10.10 -23.46 3.13
C THR A 84 9.41 -22.96 1.86
N SER A 85 8.63 -23.83 1.20
CA SER A 85 7.91 -23.46 -0.04
C SER A 85 6.82 -22.42 0.23
N LEU A 86 6.17 -22.53 1.39
CA LEU A 86 5.15 -21.59 1.82
C LEU A 86 5.76 -20.23 2.18
N TRP A 87 6.90 -20.20 2.85
CA TRP A 87 7.63 -18.96 3.10
C TRP A 87 8.01 -18.24 1.79
N LEU A 88 8.50 -18.97 0.79
CA LEU A 88 8.79 -18.43 -0.54
C LEU A 88 7.53 -17.90 -1.25
N MET A 89 6.40 -18.62 -1.11
CA MET A 89 5.10 -18.18 -1.63
C MET A 89 4.69 -16.82 -1.04
N LEU A 90 4.79 -16.68 0.29
CA LEU A 90 4.39 -15.48 1.02
C LEU A 90 5.36 -14.31 0.81
N LEU A 91 6.64 -14.59 0.56
CA LEU A 91 7.61 -13.58 0.15
C LEU A 91 7.29 -13.03 -1.25
N ASN A 92 6.87 -13.91 -2.17
CA ASN A 92 6.48 -13.52 -3.53
C ASN A 92 5.12 -12.79 -3.58
N ASN A 93 4.15 -13.26 -2.79
CA ASN A 93 2.82 -12.65 -2.68
C ASN A 93 2.36 -12.57 -1.21
N PRO A 94 2.67 -11.46 -0.51
CA PRO A 94 2.28 -11.28 0.89
C PRO A 94 0.79 -11.01 1.09
N GLN A 95 0.05 -10.68 0.02
CA GLN A 95 -1.38 -10.41 0.04
C GLN A 95 -2.21 -11.62 -0.41
N TYR A 96 -1.66 -12.84 -0.35
CA TYR A 96 -2.37 -14.05 -0.77
C TYR A 96 -3.66 -14.24 0.05
N GLU A 97 -4.79 -14.27 -0.66
CA GLU A 97 -6.10 -14.62 -0.09
C GLU A 97 -6.39 -16.11 -0.27
N PHE A 98 -6.96 -16.74 0.77
CA PHE A 98 -7.30 -18.16 0.70
C PHE A 98 -8.37 -18.44 -0.33
N SER A 99 -8.13 -19.43 -1.18
CA SER A 99 -9.14 -19.95 -2.09
C SER A 99 -10.12 -20.87 -1.34
N PRO A 100 -11.41 -20.95 -1.74
CA PRO A 100 -12.34 -21.96 -1.21
C PRO A 100 -11.85 -23.39 -1.42
N GLN A 101 -11.00 -23.63 -2.43
CA GLN A 101 -10.44 -24.94 -2.76
C GLN A 101 -9.22 -25.32 -1.89
N ASP A 102 -8.72 -24.41 -1.06
CA ASP A 102 -7.57 -24.69 -0.20
C ASP A 102 -7.95 -25.62 0.97
N PRO A 103 -7.21 -26.73 1.17
CA PRO A 103 -7.49 -27.67 2.24
C PRO A 103 -7.27 -27.02 3.63
N PRO A 104 -7.98 -27.50 4.67
CA PRO A 104 -7.88 -26.94 6.01
C PRO A 104 -6.46 -27.05 6.60
N GLU A 105 -5.70 -28.08 6.22
CA GLU A 105 -4.31 -28.25 6.65
C GLU A 105 -3.38 -27.15 6.13
N PHE A 106 -3.60 -26.72 4.89
CA PHE A 106 -2.86 -25.61 4.30
C PHE A 106 -3.18 -24.31 5.05
N LYS A 107 -4.46 -24.02 5.29
CA LYS A 107 -4.89 -22.81 6.02
C LYS A 107 -4.27 -22.74 7.42
N LYS A 108 -4.37 -23.82 8.20
CA LYS A 108 -3.78 -23.92 9.54
C LYS A 108 -2.27 -23.67 9.53
N ARG A 109 -1.58 -24.07 8.45
CA ARG A 109 -0.14 -23.87 8.32
C ARG A 109 0.21 -22.45 7.89
N VAL A 110 -0.54 -21.85 6.97
CA VAL A 110 -0.39 -20.43 6.60
C VAL A 110 -0.63 -19.53 7.82
N GLU A 111 -1.60 -19.84 8.67
CA GLU A 111 -1.86 -19.09 9.91
C GLU A 111 -0.67 -19.05 10.88
N LYS A 112 0.24 -20.03 10.81
CA LYS A 112 1.50 -20.02 11.59
C LYS A 112 2.47 -18.94 11.09
N PHE A 113 2.38 -18.57 9.82
CA PHE A 113 3.19 -17.51 9.22
C PHE A 113 2.45 -16.17 9.41
N ASN A 114 3.00 -15.30 10.25
CA ASN A 114 2.47 -13.96 10.45
C ASN A 114 2.84 -13.06 9.26
N VAL A 115 1.99 -13.04 8.25
CA VAL A 115 2.13 -12.19 7.05
C VAL A 115 1.50 -10.82 7.29
N HIS A 116 2.03 -10.07 8.26
CA HIS A 116 1.70 -8.66 8.40
C HIS A 116 2.97 -7.83 8.20
N PRO A 117 2.87 -6.65 7.54
CA PRO A 117 4.02 -5.76 7.43
C PRO A 117 4.45 -5.37 8.84
N LEU A 118 5.71 -5.64 9.19
CA LEU A 118 6.30 -5.22 10.46
C LEU A 118 6.58 -3.71 10.46
N VAL A 119 7.01 -3.20 9.29
CA VAL A 119 7.34 -1.81 9.06
C VAL A 119 6.69 -1.35 7.76
N GLU A 120 5.99 -0.22 7.82
CA GLU A 120 5.46 0.50 6.65
C GLU A 120 6.15 1.85 6.56
N VAL A 121 6.66 2.22 5.38
CA VAL A 121 7.22 3.54 5.13
C VAL A 121 6.32 4.27 4.14
N THR A 122 5.83 5.43 4.54
CA THR A 122 4.88 6.24 3.78
C THR A 122 5.53 7.57 3.42
N ALA A 123 5.52 7.92 2.14
CA ALA A 123 5.78 9.28 1.67
C ALA A 123 4.44 9.94 1.33
N SER A 124 4.21 11.15 1.84
CA SER A 124 3.00 11.93 1.59
C SER A 124 3.33 13.18 0.80
N LEU A 125 2.44 13.55 -0.13
CA LEU A 125 2.48 14.79 -0.89
C LEU A 125 1.05 15.24 -1.14
N GLY A 126 0.74 16.50 -0.88
CA GLY A 126 -0.61 17.00 -1.06
C GLY A 126 -0.73 18.51 -1.03
N LEU A 127 -1.96 18.97 -1.17
CA LEU A 127 -2.34 20.37 -1.06
C LEU A 127 -2.99 20.62 0.31
N VAL A 128 -2.73 21.78 0.89
CA VAL A 128 -3.35 22.20 2.16
C VAL A 128 -4.00 23.57 1.96
N GLN A 129 -5.23 23.74 2.44
CA GLN A 129 -5.86 25.06 2.53
C GLN A 129 -6.04 25.39 4.02
N PRO A 130 -5.25 26.31 4.59
CA PRO A 130 -5.40 26.69 5.97
C PRO A 130 -6.69 27.49 6.16
N PHE A 131 -7.45 27.15 7.19
CA PHE A 131 -8.60 27.92 7.66
C PHE A 131 -8.25 28.49 9.04
N PHE A 132 -7.94 29.78 9.11
CA PHE A 132 -7.67 30.46 10.38
C PHE A 132 -8.89 31.29 10.79
N LYS A 133 -9.16 31.31 12.09
CA LYS A 133 -10.15 32.19 12.71
C LYS A 133 -9.38 33.27 13.47
N VAL A 134 -9.63 34.53 13.15
CA VAL A 134 -9.05 35.65 13.91
C VAL A 134 -9.74 35.70 15.28
N THR A 135 -8.96 35.60 16.36
CA THR A 135 -9.49 35.70 17.74
C THR A 135 -9.43 37.13 18.26
N ASP A 136 -8.29 37.80 18.06
CA ASP A 136 -8.02 39.12 18.62
C ASP A 136 -7.34 40.03 17.58
N VAL A 137 -7.76 41.29 17.53
CA VAL A 137 -7.16 42.33 16.67
C VAL A 137 -6.61 43.42 17.58
N TYR A 138 -5.28 43.52 17.66
CA TYR A 138 -4.62 44.58 18.40
C TYR A 138 -4.41 45.79 17.48
N ASN A 139 -5.09 46.90 17.78
CA ASN A 139 -4.88 48.17 17.10
C ASN A 139 -4.21 49.16 18.07
N SER A 140 -3.35 50.03 17.53
CA SER A 140 -2.75 51.14 18.27
C SER A 140 -3.77 52.23 18.65
N ARG A 141 -5.00 52.15 18.11
CA ARG A 141 -6.09 53.10 18.30
C ARG A 141 -7.34 52.39 18.86
N LEU A 142 -8.12 53.10 19.69
CA LEU A 142 -9.39 52.65 20.30
C LEU A 142 -10.56 52.55 19.30
N LEU A 143 -10.31 52.19 18.04
CA LEU A 143 -11.33 52.07 17.01
C LEU A 143 -11.74 50.59 16.84
N PRO A 144 -13.04 50.31 16.56
CA PRO A 144 -13.48 48.96 16.27
C PRO A 144 -12.86 48.49 14.94
N ALA A 145 -11.90 47.58 15.04
CA ALA A 145 -11.21 46.97 13.90
C ALA A 145 -11.82 45.58 13.63
N THR A 146 -12.11 45.27 12.36
CA THR A 146 -12.52 43.91 11.96
C THR A 146 -11.47 43.34 11.02
N ALA A 147 -10.94 42.16 11.36
CA ALA A 147 -10.01 41.44 10.51
C ALA A 147 -10.68 40.20 9.93
N THR A 148 -10.60 40.04 8.61
CA THR A 148 -11.12 38.87 7.90
C THR A 148 -9.98 38.07 7.29
N TYR A 149 -10.17 36.76 7.26
CA TYR A 149 -9.18 35.80 6.81
C TYR A 149 -9.54 35.23 5.45
N GLU A 150 -8.58 35.21 4.52
CA GLU A 150 -8.69 34.53 3.23
C GLU A 150 -7.50 33.56 3.05
N GLY A 151 -7.80 32.26 3.13
CA GLY A 151 -6.80 31.20 3.02
C GLY A 151 -6.47 30.89 1.56
N LYS A 152 -5.18 30.91 1.22
CA LYS A 152 -4.67 30.47 -0.08
C LYS A 152 -4.20 29.03 -0.01
N SER A 153 -4.21 28.33 -1.15
CA SER A 153 -3.69 26.98 -1.22
C SER A 153 -2.18 26.95 -0.92
N GLY A 154 -1.75 25.88 -0.27
CA GLY A 154 -0.38 25.54 0.02
C GLY A 154 -0.11 24.09 -0.35
N VAL A 155 1.15 23.68 -0.16
CA VAL A 155 1.63 22.32 -0.41
C VAL A 155 2.16 21.74 0.89
N TYR A 156 2.01 20.42 1.05
CA TYR A 156 2.69 19.70 2.11
C TYR A 156 3.33 18.43 1.56
N TYR A 157 4.41 18.01 2.21
CA TYR A 157 5.06 16.74 1.97
C TYR A 157 5.63 16.20 3.27
N GLY A 158 5.66 14.88 3.40
CA GLY A 158 6.09 14.23 4.62
C GLY A 158 6.58 12.82 4.41
N ILE A 159 7.27 12.32 5.42
CA ILE A 159 7.68 10.92 5.51
C ILE A 159 7.25 10.38 6.87
N ALA A 160 6.69 9.18 6.87
CA ALA A 160 6.28 8.49 8.08
C ALA A 160 6.73 7.03 8.03
N ALA A 161 6.98 6.48 9.20
CA ALA A 161 7.19 5.06 9.42
C ALA A 161 6.15 4.55 10.42
N ALA A 162 5.52 3.42 10.13
CA ALA A 162 4.66 2.72 11.06
C ALA A 162 5.26 1.36 11.43
N TYR A 163 5.26 1.06 12.73
CA TYR A 163 5.66 -0.22 13.29
C TYR A 163 4.42 -0.96 13.79
N TYR A 164 4.23 -2.19 13.34
CA TYR A 164 3.10 -3.04 13.72
C TYR A 164 3.56 -4.07 14.75
N PHE A 165 3.14 -3.89 16.00
CA PHE A 165 3.39 -4.86 17.07
C PHE A 165 2.57 -6.14 16.86
N ASN A 166 1.33 -5.98 16.39
CA ASN A 166 0.38 -7.03 16.07
C ASN A 166 -0.49 -6.57 14.89
N LYS A 167 -1.29 -7.47 14.32
CA LYS A 167 -2.29 -7.14 13.28
C LYS A 167 -3.27 -6.02 13.71
N ASN A 168 -3.43 -5.83 15.02
CA ASN A 168 -4.37 -4.88 15.60
C ASN A 168 -3.72 -3.61 16.16
N ILE A 169 -2.41 -3.60 16.47
CA ILE A 169 -1.76 -2.45 17.15
C ILE A 169 -0.61 -1.95 16.28
N SER A 170 -0.65 -0.65 15.98
CA SER A 170 0.37 0.03 15.22
C SER A 170 0.78 1.33 15.89
N VAL A 171 2.06 1.67 15.76
CA VAL A 171 2.61 2.96 16.18
C VAL A 171 3.22 3.61 14.95
N ARG A 172 2.79 4.82 14.61
CA ARG A 172 3.28 5.58 13.48
C ARG A 172 3.99 6.83 13.97
N GLY A 173 5.18 7.07 13.47
CA GLY A 173 5.96 8.29 13.68
C GLY A 173 6.34 8.88 12.33
N GLY A 174 6.21 10.19 12.17
CA GLY A 174 6.52 10.87 10.92
C GLY A 174 6.86 12.33 11.09
N TYR A 175 7.36 12.91 10.02
CA TYR A 175 7.68 14.31 9.90
C TYR A 175 7.00 14.87 8.66
N GLU A 176 6.38 16.03 8.81
CA GLU A 176 5.71 16.74 7.72
C GLU A 176 6.17 18.19 7.63
N TRP A 177 6.43 18.64 6.41
CA TRP A 177 6.66 20.04 6.06
C TRP A 177 5.46 20.57 5.29
N GLN A 178 5.01 21.76 5.66
CA GLN A 178 3.93 22.49 5.01
C GLN A 178 4.41 23.87 4.62
N HIS A 179 4.06 24.29 3.40
CA HIS A 179 4.31 25.63 2.90
C HIS A 179 2.99 26.19 2.39
N TYR A 180 2.49 27.23 3.05
CA TYR A 180 1.23 27.87 2.68
C TYR A 180 1.33 29.38 2.84
N SER A 181 0.43 30.08 2.17
CA SER A 181 0.28 31.52 2.29
C SER A 181 -1.13 31.86 2.69
N PHE A 182 -1.31 33.01 3.31
CA PHE A 182 -2.63 33.52 3.63
C PHE A 182 -2.64 35.04 3.58
N THR A 183 -3.85 35.59 3.47
CA THR A 183 -4.05 37.03 3.43
C THR A 183 -5.02 37.45 4.52
N ILE A 184 -4.59 38.41 5.33
CA ILE A 184 -5.40 39.06 6.35
C ILE A 184 -5.85 40.41 5.78
N LYS A 185 -7.16 40.63 5.73
CA LYS A 185 -7.72 41.94 5.42
C LYS A 185 -8.11 42.60 6.73
N ASN A 186 -7.42 43.68 7.09
CA ASN A 186 -7.79 44.50 8.23
C ASN A 186 -8.58 45.71 7.73
N SER A 187 -9.83 45.82 8.11
CA SER A 187 -10.67 46.97 7.79
C SER A 187 -10.95 47.77 9.06
N ASP A 188 -10.44 49.00 9.07
CA ASP A 188 -10.81 50.04 10.04
C ASP A 188 -11.74 51.05 9.37
N SER A 189 -12.38 51.92 10.17
CA SER A 189 -13.28 52.97 9.68
C SER A 189 -12.66 54.00 8.72
N LEU A 190 -11.33 53.99 8.56
CA LEU A 190 -10.59 54.99 7.79
C LEU A 190 -9.66 54.39 6.71
N ASN A 191 -9.33 53.09 6.78
CA ASN A 191 -8.43 52.46 5.82
C ASN A 191 -8.61 50.94 5.76
N THR A 192 -8.29 50.34 4.62
CA THR A 192 -8.23 48.89 4.43
C THR A 192 -6.78 48.47 4.19
N GLY A 193 -6.24 47.66 5.08
CA GLY A 193 -4.91 47.06 4.97
C GLY A 193 -5.00 45.62 4.46
N LEU A 194 -4.20 45.28 3.45
CA LEU A 194 -4.05 43.92 2.96
C LEU A 194 -2.66 43.40 3.34
N LEU A 195 -2.61 42.38 4.20
CA LEU A 195 -1.35 41.78 4.61
C LEU A 195 -1.31 40.34 4.12
N THR A 196 -0.38 40.04 3.22
CA THR A 196 -0.14 38.67 2.74
C THR A 196 1.09 38.12 3.44
N GLU A 197 0.91 37.00 4.13
CA GLU A 197 1.98 36.32 4.84
C GLU A 197 2.21 34.93 4.24
N THR A 198 3.47 34.50 4.23
CA THR A 198 3.88 33.17 3.80
C THR A 198 4.54 32.47 4.97
N GLN A 199 4.04 31.28 5.30
CA GLN A 199 4.52 30.51 6.44
C GLN A 199 5.04 29.14 6.01
N ARG A 200 6.05 28.68 6.75
CA ARG A 200 6.61 27.33 6.65
C ARG A 200 6.42 26.66 7.99
N ARG A 201 5.79 25.50 8.01
CA ARG A 201 5.54 24.71 9.21
C ARG A 201 6.22 23.36 9.08
N ALA A 202 6.87 22.96 10.15
CA ALA A 202 7.43 21.63 10.34
C ALA A 202 6.74 21.01 11.53
N GLN A 203 6.28 19.76 11.41
CA GLN A 203 5.62 19.07 12.50
C GLN A 203 6.01 17.60 12.58
N TRP A 204 6.16 17.12 13.80
CA TRP A 204 6.25 15.70 14.11
C TRP A 204 4.84 15.15 14.31
N GLN A 205 4.55 14.01 13.68
CA GLN A 205 3.28 13.30 13.83
C GLN A 205 3.54 11.96 14.50
N THR A 206 2.91 11.74 15.64
CA THR A 206 2.91 10.44 16.32
C THR A 206 1.46 9.98 16.47
N ALA A 207 1.16 8.77 16.00
CA ALA A 207 -0.16 8.18 16.11
C ALA A 207 -0.05 6.75 16.62
N ILE A 208 -1.00 6.36 17.47
CA ILE A 208 -1.18 4.97 17.90
C ILE A 208 -2.52 4.52 17.31
N GLY A 209 -2.49 3.46 16.52
CA GLY A 209 -3.66 2.93 15.83
C GLY A 209 -4.06 1.56 16.39
N TYR A 210 -5.35 1.38 16.66
CA TYR A 210 -5.94 0.09 16.99
C TYR A 210 -7.00 -0.32 15.95
N ASN A 211 -6.77 -1.43 15.25
CA ASN A 211 -7.71 -1.98 14.26
C ASN A 211 -8.58 -3.05 14.93
N TYR A 212 -9.90 -2.90 14.89
CA TYR A 212 -10.87 -3.91 15.34
C TYR A 212 -11.79 -4.33 14.19
N ILE A 213 -12.00 -5.64 14.05
CA ILE A 213 -12.99 -6.19 13.11
C ILE A 213 -14.25 -6.49 13.92
N LEU A 214 -15.31 -5.69 13.72
CA LEU A 214 -16.63 -6.07 14.21
C LEU A 214 -17.12 -7.25 13.38
N LYS A 215 -17.08 -8.46 13.95
CA LYS A 215 -17.83 -9.59 13.38
C LYS A 215 -19.31 -9.19 13.40
N LYS A 216 -19.90 -9.01 12.22
CA LYS A 216 -21.36 -8.88 12.10
C LYS A 216 -21.99 -10.08 12.81
N ILE A 217 -22.73 -9.81 13.88
CA ILE A 217 -23.66 -10.78 14.42
C ILE A 217 -24.73 -10.92 13.34
N GLN A 218 -24.69 -12.00 12.57
CA GLN A 218 -25.85 -12.38 11.76
C GLN A 218 -26.96 -12.72 12.76
N CYS A 219 -27.94 -11.83 12.90
CA CYS A 219 -29.21 -12.17 13.53
C CYS A 219 -29.95 -13.15 12.62
N THR A 220 -29.55 -14.42 12.66
CA THR A 220 -30.36 -15.53 12.14
C THR A 220 -31.37 -15.90 13.22
N GLY A 221 -32.59 -15.36 13.09
CA GLY A 221 -33.79 -15.93 13.71
C GLY A 221 -34.37 -15.16 14.91
N LEU A 222 -35.52 -14.53 14.67
CA LEU A 222 -36.64 -14.39 15.63
C LEU A 222 -36.30 -13.97 17.07
N CYS A 223 -35.78 -12.76 17.28
CA CYS A 223 -35.93 -12.09 18.58
C CYS A 223 -37.08 -11.10 18.53
N ARG A 224 -38.23 -11.56 19.03
CA ARG A 224 -39.40 -10.74 19.36
C ARG A 224 -39.04 -9.93 20.62
N CYS A 225 -38.56 -8.70 20.46
CA CYS A 225 -38.45 -7.76 21.57
C CYS A 225 -39.87 -7.41 22.05
N ARG A 226 -40.20 -7.75 23.29
CA ARG A 226 -41.34 -7.18 24.01
C ARG A 226 -40.76 -6.17 25.00
N LEU A 227 -41.34 -4.97 24.97
CA LEU A 227 -41.01 -3.78 25.76
C LEU A 227 -40.84 -4.07 27.26
#